data_AF-A0A2D4LYL9-F1
#
_entry.id   AF-A0A2D4LYL9-F1
#
_cell.length_a   1.000
_cell.length_b   1.000
_cell.length_c   1.000
_cell.angle_alpha   90.00
_cell.angle_beta   90.00
_cell.angle_gamma   90.00
#
_symmetry.space_group_name_H-M   'P 1'
#
loop_
_entity.id
_entity.type
_entity.pdbx_description
1 polymer ?
#
loop_
_entity_poly.entity_id
_entity_poly.type
_entity_poly.pdbx_seq_one_letter_code
_entity_poly.pdbx_strand_id
1 'polypeptide(L)'
;AQALQQCVRLEPKNKAFQEALRDLGSSAQEKMKAVACTDFKVEAMFKLLLSNEEKDQDKKQKAAQNLIVLAREEPGAEKIFQNDGVCLLLQLLDTGHLDMMIASLRTFTGLCRGHSSRTVVILSDLGPQRLFAVLEREDEQLSLAAYNLLQVMFETLRQGLHKEVLQMVVQ
;
A
#
# COMPACT_ATOMS: atom_id res chain seq x y z
N ALA A 1 7.87 -10.43 -21.29
CA ALA A 1 8.16 -9.66 -22.52
C ALA A 1 9.25 -10.31 -23.38
N GLN A 2 10.45 -10.57 -22.83
CA GLN A 2 11.57 -11.15 -23.59
C GLN A 2 11.27 -12.51 -24.25
N ALA A 3 10.62 -13.43 -23.53
CA ALA A 3 10.21 -14.73 -24.10
C ALA A 3 9.29 -14.58 -25.32
N LEU A 4 8.31 -13.68 -25.25
CA LEU A 4 7.35 -13.44 -26.34
C LEU A 4 8.00 -12.75 -27.54
N GLN A 5 8.93 -11.81 -27.31
CA GLN A 5 9.77 -11.23 -28.37
C GLN A 5 10.62 -12.29 -29.07
N GLN A 6 11.11 -13.28 -28.32
CA GLN A 6 11.89 -14.39 -28.87
C GLN A 6 11.01 -15.33 -29.72
N CYS A 7 9.78 -15.63 -29.29
CA CYS A 7 8.81 -16.37 -30.10
C CYS A 7 8.47 -15.65 -31.42
N VAL A 8 8.28 -14.32 -31.40
CA VAL A 8 8.05 -13.53 -32.63
C VAL A 8 9.28 -13.55 -33.55
N ARG A 9 10.50 -13.56 -33.00
CA ARG A 9 11.73 -13.67 -33.81
C ARG A 9 11.88 -15.05 -34.45
N LEU A 10 11.51 -16.11 -33.74
CA LEU A 10 11.57 -17.49 -34.22
C LEU A 10 10.47 -17.81 -35.24
N GLU A 11 9.26 -17.26 -35.04
CA GLU A 11 8.11 -17.45 -35.92
C GLU A 11 7.50 -16.12 -36.36
N PRO A 12 8.16 -15.36 -37.24
CA PRO A 12 7.76 -14.00 -37.60
C PRO A 12 6.46 -13.91 -38.39
N LYS A 13 5.93 -15.04 -38.90
CA LYS A 13 4.63 -15.08 -39.61
C LYS A 13 3.46 -15.51 -38.70
N ASN A 14 3.75 -15.93 -37.48
CA ASN A 14 2.72 -16.38 -36.55
C ASN A 14 1.95 -15.18 -36.00
N LYS A 15 0.74 -14.96 -36.53
CA LYS A 15 -0.12 -13.82 -36.17
C LYS A 15 -0.47 -13.80 -34.68
N ALA A 16 -0.63 -14.96 -34.05
CA ALA A 16 -0.96 -15.04 -32.63
C ALA A 16 0.15 -14.45 -31.75
N PHE A 17 1.43 -14.72 -32.07
CA PHE A 17 2.55 -14.14 -31.32
C PHE A 17 2.69 -12.63 -31.56
N GLN A 18 2.43 -12.16 -32.79
CA GLN A 18 2.44 -10.73 -33.09
C GLN A 18 1.34 -9.97 -32.35
N GLU A 19 0.11 -10.51 -32.37
CA GLU A 19 -1.04 -9.95 -31.66
C GLU A 19 -0.80 -9.94 -30.14
N ALA A 20 -0.36 -11.07 -29.57
CA ALA A 20 -0.02 -11.14 -28.15
C ALA A 20 1.08 -10.14 -27.76
N LEU A 21 2.08 -9.91 -28.62
CA LEU A 21 3.13 -8.93 -28.34
C LEU A 21 2.61 -7.48 -28.40
N ARG A 22 1.70 -7.20 -29.34
CA ARG A 22 1.04 -5.89 -29.46
C ARG A 22 0.15 -5.61 -28.25
N ASP A 23 -0.64 -6.59 -27.83
CA ASP A 23 -1.55 -6.47 -26.69
C ASP A 23 -0.79 -6.35 -25.36
N LEU A 24 0.35 -7.04 -25.25
CA LEU A 24 1.26 -6.84 -24.11
C LEU A 24 1.83 -5.42 -24.10
N GLY A 25 2.21 -4.89 -25.27
CA GLY A 25 2.73 -3.53 -25.41
C GLY A 25 1.70 -2.45 -25.04
N SER A 26 0.46 -2.58 -25.51
CA SER A 26 -0.62 -1.66 -25.15
C SER A 26 -0.94 -1.74 -23.65
N SER A 27 -1.05 -2.95 -23.09
CA SER A 27 -1.28 -3.14 -21.65
C SER A 27 -0.13 -2.56 -20.81
N ALA A 28 1.13 -2.71 -21.25
CA ALA A 28 2.27 -2.11 -20.57
C ALA A 28 2.23 -0.58 -20.57
N GLN A 29 1.89 0.03 -21.71
CA GLN A 29 1.78 1.49 -21.84
C GLN A 29 0.64 2.05 -20.98
N GLU A 30 -0.51 1.38 -20.94
CA GLU A 30 -1.64 1.76 -20.09
C GLU A 30 -1.28 1.65 -18.61
N LYS A 31 -0.64 0.56 -18.20
CA LYS A 31 -0.13 0.40 -16.82
C LYS A 31 0.84 1.52 -16.45
N MET A 32 1.76 1.88 -17.34
CA MET A 32 2.72 2.96 -17.08
C MET A 32 2.03 4.32 -16.87
N LYS A 33 1.01 4.64 -17.66
CA LYS A 33 0.19 5.86 -17.46
C LYS A 33 -0.57 5.81 -16.14
N ALA A 34 -1.13 4.66 -15.77
CA ALA A 34 -1.88 4.48 -14.53
C ALA A 34 -0.98 4.64 -13.29
N VAL A 35 0.25 4.10 -13.34
CA VAL A 35 1.25 4.28 -12.28
C VAL A 35 1.60 5.76 -12.10
N ALA A 36 1.96 6.46 -13.19
CA ALA A 36 2.27 7.89 -13.11
C ALA A 36 1.10 8.73 -12.55
N CYS A 37 -0.14 8.41 -12.93
CA CYS A 37 -1.32 9.05 -12.36
C CYS A 37 -1.48 8.78 -10.85
N THR A 38 -1.13 7.58 -10.40
CA THR A 38 -1.18 7.19 -8.99
C THR A 38 -0.14 7.96 -8.19
N ASP A 39 1.07 8.15 -8.73
CA ASP A 39 2.12 8.92 -8.08
C ASP A 39 1.69 10.35 -7.77
N PHE A 40 1.13 11.05 -8.76
CA PHE A 40 0.60 12.41 -8.56
C PHE A 40 -0.51 12.46 -7.53
N LYS A 41 -1.37 11.43 -7.45
CA LYS A 41 -2.43 11.36 -6.44
C LYS A 41 -1.87 11.22 -5.04
N VAL A 42 -0.88 10.34 -4.84
CA VAL A 42 -0.23 10.17 -3.52
C VAL A 42 0.44 11.47 -3.09
N GLU A 43 1.22 12.10 -3.97
CA GLU A 43 1.92 13.35 -3.67
C GLU A 43 0.96 14.49 -3.31
N ALA A 44 -0.18 14.58 -4.01
CA ALA A 44 -1.21 15.56 -3.69
C ALA A 44 -1.80 15.35 -2.29
N MET A 45 -2.08 14.09 -1.91
CA MET A 45 -2.62 13.80 -0.57
C MET A 45 -1.60 14.12 0.53
N PHE A 46 -0.32 13.78 0.32
CA PHE A 46 0.75 14.09 1.27
C PHE A 46 0.92 15.59 1.45
N LYS A 47 0.93 16.36 0.35
CA LYS A 47 1.01 17.82 0.41
C LYS A 47 -0.14 18.42 1.23
N LEU A 48 -1.36 17.91 1.07
CA LEU A 48 -2.52 18.39 1.85
C LEU A 48 -2.40 18.05 3.34
N LEU A 49 -1.98 16.82 3.67
CA LEU A 49 -1.91 16.33 5.05
C LEU A 49 -0.75 16.96 5.83
N LEU A 50 0.39 17.19 5.19
CA LEU A 50 1.58 17.81 5.78
C LEU A 50 1.56 19.34 5.76
N SER A 51 0.60 19.97 5.06
CA SER A 51 0.54 21.42 4.98
C SER A 51 0.07 22.03 6.31
N ASN A 52 0.92 22.89 6.88
CA ASN A 52 0.57 23.75 8.02
C ASN A 52 -0.35 24.91 7.60
N GLU A 53 -0.40 25.24 6.31
CA GLU A 53 -1.26 26.30 5.78
C GLU A 53 -2.70 25.83 5.57
N GLU A 54 -2.90 24.53 5.33
CA GLU A 54 -4.23 23.96 5.15
C GLU A 54 -4.92 23.80 6.52
N LYS A 55 -5.89 24.69 6.76
CA LYS A 55 -6.68 24.74 7.99
C LYS A 55 -8.03 24.04 7.86
N ASP A 56 -8.43 23.69 6.65
CA ASP A 56 -9.67 22.97 6.37
C ASP A 56 -9.52 21.50 6.77
N GLN A 57 -10.12 21.16 7.91
CA GLN A 57 -10.09 19.79 8.45
C GLN A 57 -10.84 18.81 7.56
N ASP A 58 -11.91 19.23 6.88
CA ASP A 58 -12.67 18.37 5.98
C ASP A 58 -11.83 17.98 4.76
N LYS A 59 -11.03 18.90 4.22
CA LYS A 59 -10.07 18.59 3.15
C LYS A 59 -9.00 17.62 3.61
N LYS A 60 -8.43 17.83 4.80
CA LYS A 60 -7.45 16.90 5.37
C LYS A 60 -8.06 15.52 5.57
N GLN A 61 -9.28 15.45 6.06
CA GLN A 61 -9.97 14.19 6.29
C GLN A 61 -10.24 13.45 4.97
N LYS A 62 -10.69 14.16 3.94
CA LYS A 62 -10.84 13.61 2.59
C LYS A 62 -9.51 13.11 2.01
N ALA A 63 -8.42 13.83 2.24
CA ALA A 63 -7.10 13.41 1.82
C ALA A 63 -6.66 12.10 2.52
N ALA A 64 -6.87 12.00 3.84
CA ALA A 64 -6.60 10.78 4.59
C ALA A 64 -7.46 9.60 4.11
N GLN A 65 -8.75 9.81 3.82
CA GLN A 65 -9.61 8.77 3.25
C GLN A 65 -9.16 8.30 1.87
N ASN A 66 -8.67 9.21 1.02
CA ASN A 66 -8.13 8.85 -0.29
C ASN A 66 -6.88 7.98 -0.18
N LEU A 67 -6.03 8.18 0.85
CA LEU A 67 -4.89 7.30 1.10
C LEU A 67 -5.32 5.84 1.34
N ILE A 68 -6.45 5.62 2.01
CA ILE A 68 -7.00 4.26 2.21
C ILE A 68 -7.26 3.59 0.87
N VAL A 69 -7.84 4.32 -0.08
CA VAL A 69 -8.17 3.79 -1.42
C VAL A 69 -6.89 3.50 -2.20
N LEU A 70 -5.93 4.42 -2.17
CA LEU A 70 -4.65 4.27 -2.87
C LEU A 70 -3.83 3.10 -2.32
N ALA A 71 -3.81 2.90 -1.01
CA ALA A 71 -3.07 1.82 -0.36
C ALA A 71 -3.64 0.41 -0.60
N ARG A 72 -4.85 0.28 -1.18
CA ARG A 72 -5.42 -1.03 -1.53
C ARG A 72 -4.76 -1.66 -2.74
N GLU A 73 -4.21 -0.82 -3.62
CA GLU A 73 -3.56 -1.24 -4.86
C GLU A 73 -2.05 -1.14 -4.68
N GLU A 74 -1.33 -2.13 -5.21
CA GLU A 74 0.11 -2.24 -5.03
C GLU A 74 0.90 -0.98 -5.44
N PRO A 75 0.63 -0.32 -6.59
CA PRO A 75 1.36 0.88 -6.96
C PRO A 75 1.17 2.04 -5.97
N GLY A 76 -0.04 2.19 -5.44
CA GLY A 76 -0.33 3.23 -4.46
C GLY A 76 0.30 2.92 -3.11
N ALA A 77 0.23 1.67 -2.67
CA ALA A 77 0.86 1.23 -1.44
C ALA A 77 2.39 1.40 -1.47
N GLU A 78 3.03 0.98 -2.57
CA GLU A 78 4.47 1.14 -2.79
C GLU A 78 4.88 2.62 -2.75
N LYS A 79 4.17 3.48 -3.49
CA LYS A 79 4.47 4.91 -3.55
C LYS A 79 4.25 5.61 -2.19
N ILE A 80 3.21 5.25 -1.45
CA ILE A 80 2.97 5.75 -0.09
C ILE A 80 4.15 5.36 0.81
N PHE A 81 4.58 4.11 0.76
CA PHE A 81 5.69 3.62 1.59
C PHE A 81 7.02 4.31 1.24
N GLN A 82 7.32 4.49 -0.06
CA GLN A 82 8.53 5.16 -0.52
C GLN A 82 8.60 6.66 -0.17
N ASN A 83 7.45 7.33 -0.04
CA ASN A 83 7.37 8.77 0.26
C ASN A 83 7.29 9.06 1.78
N ASP A 84 7.93 8.27 2.64
CA ASP A 84 7.86 8.39 4.11
C ASP A 84 6.43 8.26 4.69
N GLY A 85 5.57 7.49 4.02
CA GLY A 85 4.18 7.32 4.44
C GLY A 85 4.02 6.73 5.83
N VAL A 86 4.94 5.90 6.30
CA VAL A 86 4.90 5.36 7.67
C VAL A 86 4.95 6.50 8.70
N CYS A 87 5.87 7.45 8.54
CA CYS A 87 5.99 8.60 9.43
C CYS A 87 4.72 9.46 9.43
N LEU A 88 4.21 9.79 8.24
CA LEU A 88 2.95 10.55 8.10
C LEU A 88 1.78 9.85 8.79
N LEU A 89 1.61 8.54 8.57
CA LEU A 89 0.51 7.79 9.15
C LEU A 89 0.60 7.69 10.68
N LEU A 90 1.81 7.58 11.24
CA LEU A 90 2.02 7.65 12.69
C LEU A 90 1.63 9.03 13.24
N GLN A 91 1.98 10.11 12.54
CA GLN A 91 1.55 11.46 12.93
C GLN A 91 0.02 11.60 12.90
N LEU A 92 -0.66 11.04 11.89
CA LEU A 92 -2.12 11.02 11.82
C LEU A 92 -2.74 10.25 13.00
N LEU A 93 -2.10 9.17 13.42
CA LEU A 93 -2.52 8.38 14.58
C LEU A 93 -2.39 9.16 15.89
N ASP A 94 -1.39 10.04 16.00
CA ASP A 94 -1.15 10.87 17.19
C ASP A 94 -2.06 12.09 17.31
N THR A 95 -2.80 12.43 16.24
CA THR A 95 -3.66 13.62 16.26
C THR A 95 -4.79 13.54 17.29
N GLY A 96 -5.18 12.32 17.68
CA GLY A 96 -6.36 12.08 18.52
C GLY A 96 -7.70 12.32 17.81
N HIS A 97 -7.69 12.76 16.54
CA HIS A 97 -8.89 12.90 15.73
C HIS A 97 -9.29 11.54 15.18
N LEU A 98 -10.43 11.03 15.64
CA LEU A 98 -10.88 9.66 15.39
C LEU A 98 -10.86 9.27 13.91
N ASP A 99 -11.36 10.14 13.03
CA ASP A 99 -11.38 9.88 11.59
C ASP A 99 -9.98 9.77 10.97
N MET A 100 -9.03 10.58 11.44
CA MET A 100 -7.63 10.52 10.99
C MET A 100 -6.94 9.25 11.47
N MET A 101 -7.18 8.89 12.73
CA MET A 101 -6.66 7.66 13.33
C MET A 101 -7.18 6.42 12.58
N ILE A 102 -8.48 6.34 12.33
CA ILE A 102 -9.11 5.23 11.59
C ILE A 102 -8.56 5.17 10.15
N ALA A 103 -8.44 6.32 9.48
CA ALA A 103 -7.87 6.38 8.14
C ALA A 103 -6.41 5.93 8.12
N SER A 104 -5.63 6.30 9.13
CA SER A 104 -4.24 5.89 9.28
C SER A 104 -4.12 4.37 9.41
N LEU A 105 -4.84 3.76 10.36
CA LEU A 105 -4.84 2.32 10.58
C LEU A 105 -5.27 1.54 9.33
N ARG A 106 -6.33 1.98 8.65
CA ARG A 106 -6.81 1.34 7.41
C ARG A 106 -5.81 1.50 6.27
N THR A 107 -5.07 2.60 6.21
CA THR A 107 -3.99 2.78 5.22
C THR A 107 -2.83 1.84 5.54
N PHE A 108 -2.40 1.72 6.80
CA PHE A 108 -1.42 0.72 7.22
C PHE A 108 -1.83 -0.71 6.83
N THR A 109 -3.11 -1.06 6.97
CA THR A 109 -3.62 -2.38 6.55
C THR A 109 -3.36 -2.62 5.07
N GLY A 110 -3.62 -1.62 4.22
CA GLY A 110 -3.30 -1.67 2.78
C GLY A 110 -1.80 -1.85 2.52
N LEU A 111 -0.95 -1.11 3.25
CA LEU A 111 0.51 -1.21 3.13
C LEU A 111 1.06 -2.58 3.57
N CYS A 112 0.44 -3.25 4.54
CA CYS A 112 0.93 -4.54 5.03
C CYS A 112 0.52 -5.71 4.13
N ARG A 113 -0.63 -5.63 3.45
CA ARG A 113 -1.26 -6.78 2.79
C ARG A 113 -0.32 -7.42 1.75
N GLY A 114 0.15 -8.64 2.05
CA GLY A 114 0.99 -9.43 1.13
C GLY A 114 2.47 -9.03 1.10
N HIS A 115 2.90 -8.09 1.94
CA HIS A 115 4.26 -7.53 1.95
C HIS A 115 4.91 -7.63 3.31
N SER A 116 5.68 -8.69 3.52
CA SER A 116 6.32 -8.97 4.82
C SER A 116 7.33 -7.89 5.21
N SER A 117 8.12 -7.37 4.26
CA SER A 117 9.10 -6.32 4.53
C SER A 117 8.46 -5.03 5.07
N ARG A 118 7.42 -4.54 4.37
CA ARG A 118 6.63 -3.38 4.83
C ARG A 118 5.98 -3.64 6.18
N THR A 119 5.43 -4.84 6.37
CA THR A 119 4.79 -5.24 7.62
C THR A 119 5.76 -5.19 8.80
N VAL A 120 6.99 -5.70 8.65
CA VAL A 120 8.01 -5.65 9.71
C VAL A 120 8.38 -4.22 10.09
N VAL A 121 8.61 -3.35 9.09
CA VAL A 121 8.94 -1.93 9.33
C VAL A 121 7.78 -1.23 10.05
N ILE A 122 6.56 -1.38 9.55
CA ILE A 122 5.37 -0.73 10.14
C ILE A 122 5.15 -1.23 11.56
N LEU A 123 5.27 -2.55 11.82
CA LEU A 123 5.10 -3.11 13.15
C LEU A 123 6.16 -2.58 14.13
N SER A 124 7.40 -2.45 13.68
CA SER A 124 8.50 -1.88 14.47
C SER A 124 8.23 -0.42 14.85
N ASP A 125 7.85 0.40 13.88
CA ASP A 125 7.66 1.85 14.09
C ASP A 125 6.37 2.17 14.85
N LEU A 126 5.30 1.40 14.62
CA LEU A 126 4.06 1.53 15.37
C LEU A 126 4.27 1.15 16.84
N GLY A 127 4.96 0.03 17.07
CA GLY A 127 5.26 -0.46 18.41
C GLY A 127 4.03 -0.79 19.25
N PRO A 128 4.23 -1.40 20.43
CA PRO A 128 3.14 -1.84 21.30
C PRO A 128 2.41 -0.65 21.94
N GLN A 129 3.11 0.44 22.26
CA GLN A 129 2.52 1.58 22.98
C GLN A 129 1.40 2.26 22.19
N ARG A 130 1.60 2.50 20.89
CA ARG A 130 0.57 3.12 20.04
C ARG A 130 -0.61 2.18 19.80
N LEU A 131 -0.33 0.88 19.62
CA LEU A 131 -1.39 -0.12 19.50
C LEU A 131 -2.27 -0.16 20.74
N PHE A 132 -1.68 -0.17 21.93
CA PHE A 132 -2.45 -0.13 23.18
C PHE A 132 -3.21 1.19 23.34
N ALA A 133 -2.58 2.33 23.07
CA ALA A 133 -3.27 3.63 23.13
C ALA A 133 -4.48 3.73 22.18
N VAL A 134 -4.43 3.04 21.04
CA VAL A 134 -5.56 2.92 20.11
C VAL A 134 -6.64 1.99 20.65
N LEU A 135 -6.27 0.83 21.18
CA LEU A 135 -7.19 -0.19 21.71
C LEU A 135 -7.86 0.21 23.04
N GLU A 136 -7.24 1.12 23.81
CA GLU A 136 -7.79 1.68 25.04
C GLU A 136 -8.93 2.67 24.79
N ARG A 137 -9.09 3.17 23.56
CA ARG A 137 -10.18 4.07 23.20
C ARG A 137 -11.48 3.28 23.07
N GLU A 138 -12.53 3.75 23.74
CA GLU A 138 -13.88 3.20 23.64
C GLU A 138 -14.59 3.61 22.32
N ASP A 139 -13.96 3.33 21.17
CA ASP A 139 -14.56 3.50 19.85
C ASP A 139 -14.51 2.21 19.03
N GLU A 140 -15.68 1.77 18.56
CA GLU A 140 -15.84 0.51 17.84
C GLU A 140 -15.11 0.52 16.49
N GLN A 141 -15.20 1.62 15.74
CA GLN A 141 -14.64 1.71 14.39
C GLN A 141 -13.12 1.75 14.41
N LEU A 142 -12.55 2.45 15.39
CA LEU A 142 -11.13 2.49 15.65
C LEU A 142 -10.61 1.13 16.11
N SER A 143 -11.30 0.49 17.06
CA SER A 143 -10.96 -0.86 17.53
C SER A 143 -10.98 -1.88 16.39
N LEU A 144 -12.00 -1.82 15.53
CA LEU A 144 -12.11 -2.69 14.35
C LEU A 144 -10.98 -2.44 13.34
N ALA A 145 -10.61 -1.18 13.11
CA ALA A 145 -9.50 -0.84 12.23
C ALA A 145 -8.16 -1.36 12.77
N ALA A 146 -7.91 -1.23 14.08
CA ALA A 146 -6.72 -1.75 14.74
C ALA A 146 -6.67 -3.28 14.68
N TYR A 147 -7.79 -3.95 14.96
CA TYR A 147 -7.90 -5.40 14.89
C TYR A 147 -7.63 -5.93 13.47
N ASN A 148 -8.23 -5.31 12.45
CA ASN A 148 -7.99 -5.68 11.05
C ASN A 148 -6.52 -5.50 10.65
N LEU A 149 -5.88 -4.42 11.10
CA LEU A 149 -4.44 -4.23 10.89
C LEU A 149 -3.63 -5.38 11.48
N LEU A 150 -3.87 -5.72 12.75
CA LEU A 150 -3.18 -6.83 13.43
C LEU A 150 -3.39 -8.15 12.71
N GLN A 151 -4.63 -8.47 12.31
CA GLN A 151 -4.93 -9.68 11.54
C GLN A 151 -4.12 -9.77 10.25
N VAL A 152 -4.08 -8.67 9.47
CA VAL A 152 -3.32 -8.63 8.21
C VAL A 152 -1.82 -8.74 8.45
N MET A 153 -1.29 -8.10 9.50
CA MET A 153 0.11 -8.22 9.87
C MET A 153 0.45 -9.68 10.21
N PHE A 154 -0.33 -10.33 11.07
CA PHE A 154 -0.12 -11.73 11.46
C PHE A 154 -0.18 -12.66 10.25
N GLU A 155 -1.20 -12.53 9.41
CA GLU A 155 -1.34 -13.38 8.23
C GLU A 155 -0.19 -13.19 7.24
N THR A 156 0.23 -11.93 7.01
CA THR A 156 1.33 -11.63 6.10
C THR A 156 2.67 -12.18 6.63
N LEU A 157 2.96 -11.99 7.92
CA LEU A 157 4.18 -12.51 8.54
C LEU A 157 4.20 -14.04 8.56
N ARG A 158 3.06 -14.68 8.87
CA ARG A 158 2.91 -16.15 8.84
C ARG A 158 3.19 -16.71 7.45
N GLN A 159 2.63 -16.09 6.40
CA GLN A 159 2.90 -16.48 5.02
C GLN A 159 4.35 -16.24 4.62
N GLY A 160 4.96 -15.15 5.06
CA GLY A 160 6.38 -14.84 4.85
C GLY A 160 7.29 -15.93 5.41
N LEU A 161 7.08 -16.30 6.68
CA LEU A 161 7.83 -17.37 7.35
C LEU A 161 7.74 -18.70 6.60
N HIS A 162 6.55 -19.08 6.14
CA HIS A 162 6.35 -20.32 5.40
C HIS A 162 7.12 -20.34 4.07
N LYS A 163 7.22 -19.20 3.38
CA LYS A 163 8.00 -19.08 2.14
C LYS A 163 9.50 -19.22 2.39
N GLU A 164 10.01 -18.62 3.46
CA GLU A 164 11.43 -18.73 3.85
C GLU A 164 11.80 -20.18 4.19
N VAL A 165 10.97 -20.86 5.00
CA VAL A 165 11.18 -22.28 5.33
C VAL A 165 11.15 -23.16 4.08
N LEU A 166 10.21 -22.95 3.16
CA LEU A 166 10.17 -23.70 1.90
C LEU A 166 11.42 -23.46 1.05
N GLN A 167 11.94 -22.22 1.00
CA GLN A 167 13.18 -21.92 0.27
C GLN A 167 14.39 -22.63 0.87
N MET A 168 14.45 -22.79 2.20
CA MET A 168 15.54 -23.52 2.87
C MET A 168 15.50 -25.03 2.63
N VAL A 169 14.33 -25.62 2.37
CA VAL A 169 14.18 -27.07 2.11
C VAL A 169 14.43 -27.43 0.64
N VAL A 170 14.38 -26.45 -0.26
CA VAL A 170 14.60 -26.63 -1.71
C VAL A 170 16.06 -26.35 -2.13
N GLN A 171 16.93 -26.02 -1.17
CA GLN A 171 18.39 -25.95 -1.35
C GLN A 171 19.07 -27.22 -0.84
#